data_AF-A0A1M5HIW2-F1
#
_entry.id   AF-A0A1M5HIW2-F1
#
_cell.length_a   1.000
_cell.length_b   1.000
_cell.length_c   1.000
_cell.angle_alpha   90.00
_cell.angle_beta   90.00
_cell.angle_gamma   90.00
#
_symmetry.space_group_name_H-M   'P 1'
#
loop_
_entity.id
_entity.type
_entity.pdbx_description
1 polymer ?
#
loop_
_entity_poly.entity_id
_entity_poly.type
_entity_poly.pdbx_seq_one_letter_code
_entity_poly.pdbx_strand_id
1 'polypeptide(L)' 'MFETGRIKKMYTLSELYPTKIAKSIGINYERYMVKLSHPDKFTMGEIVRLAKLLNVEPEIITKVIYSEMD' A
#
# COMPACT_ATOMS: atom_id res chain seq x y z
N MET A 1 0.07 10.95 -6.52
CA MET A 1 -0.82 9.78 -6.68
C MET A 1 -1.69 9.57 -5.45
N PHE A 2 -1.09 9.36 -4.28
CA PHE A 2 -1.79 9.46 -3.00
C PHE A 2 -2.11 10.92 -2.64
N GLU A 3 -1.11 11.81 -2.71
CA GLU A 3 -1.28 13.25 -2.40
C GLU A 3 -2.28 13.98 -3.31
N THR A 4 -2.39 13.53 -4.56
CA THR A 4 -3.32 14.06 -5.55
C THR A 4 -4.74 13.50 -5.36
N GLY A 5 -4.99 12.67 -4.33
CA GLY A 5 -6.28 12.04 -4.04
C GLY A 5 -6.72 10.98 -5.06
N ARG A 6 -5.82 10.53 -5.95
CA ARG A 6 -6.11 9.52 -6.97
C ARG A 6 -6.16 8.11 -6.38
N ILE A 7 -5.37 7.86 -5.33
CA ILE A 7 -5.47 6.65 -4.50
C ILE A 7 -6.17 7.04 -3.20
N LYS A 8 -7.43 6.64 -3.08
CA LYS A 8 -8.25 6.76 -1.86
C LYS A 8 -8.45 5.42 -1.16
N LYS A 9 -8.10 4.33 -1.84
CA LYS A 9 -8.16 2.97 -1.32
C LYS A 9 -6.86 2.26 -1.62
N MET A 10 -6.30 1.54 -0.66
CA MET A 10 -5.09 0.76 -0.84
C MET A 10 -5.27 -0.27 -1.97
N TYR A 11 -6.47 -0.83 -2.11
CA TYR A 11 -6.77 -1.76 -3.19
C TYR A 11 -6.52 -1.22 -4.60
N THR A 12 -6.58 0.10 -4.83
CA THR A 12 -6.23 0.71 -6.13
C THR A 12 -4.79 0.37 -6.57
N LEU A 13 -3.88 0.04 -5.64
CA LEU A 13 -2.54 -0.42 -5.99
C LEU A 13 -2.51 -1.77 -6.74
N SER A 14 -3.61 -2.53 -6.78
CA SER A 14 -3.72 -3.74 -7.59
C SER A 14 -3.68 -3.47 -9.09
N GLU A 15 -4.07 -2.25 -9.50
CA GLU A 15 -4.13 -1.81 -10.91
C GLU A 15 -2.75 -1.42 -11.48
N LEU A 16 -1.71 -1.41 -10.64
CA LEU A 16 -0.34 -1.10 -11.04
C LEU A 16 0.40 -2.37 -11.47
N TYR A 17 1.59 -2.60 -10.91
CA TYR A 17 2.37 -3.82 -11.10
C TYR A 17 2.40 -4.64 -9.81
N PRO A 18 1.27 -5.24 -9.37
CA PRO A 18 1.12 -5.81 -8.04
C PRO A 18 2.15 -6.90 -7.73
N THR A 19 2.49 -7.75 -8.69
CA THR A 19 3.53 -8.78 -8.54
C THR A 19 4.92 -8.16 -8.30
N LYS A 20 5.25 -7.08 -9.03
CA LYS A 20 6.53 -6.37 -8.85
C LYS A 20 6.57 -5.64 -7.51
N ILE A 21 5.46 -5.02 -7.10
CA ILE A 21 5.34 -4.30 -5.83
C ILE A 21 5.49 -5.28 -4.66
N ALA A 22 4.73 -6.38 -4.66
CA ALA A 22 4.81 -7.41 -3.63
C ALA A 22 6.26 -7.90 -3.44
N LYS A 23 6.93 -8.26 -4.54
CA LYS A 23 8.33 -8.68 -4.52
C LYS A 23 9.26 -7.60 -3.97
N SER A 24 9.05 -6.33 -4.34
CA SER A 24 9.89 -5.20 -3.94
C SER A 24 9.76 -4.85 -2.46
N ILE A 25 8.58 -5.05 -1.87
CA ILE A 25 8.38 -4.85 -0.43
C ILE A 25 8.68 -6.12 0.40
N GLY A 26 9.00 -7.23 -0.25
CA GLY A 26 9.46 -8.46 0.38
C GLY A 26 8.35 -9.41 0.83
N ILE A 27 7.19 -9.40 0.16
CA ILE A 27 6.09 -10.34 0.40
C ILE A 27 5.65 -11.03 -0.89
N ASN A 28 4.93 -12.14 -0.76
CA ASN A 28 4.36 -12.82 -1.92
C ASN A 28 3.10 -12.09 -2.44
N TYR A 29 2.71 -12.40 -3.68
CA TYR A 29 1.57 -11.76 -4.36
C TYR A 29 0.25 -11.94 -3.60
N GLU A 30 -0.08 -13.17 -3.16
CA GLU A 30 -1.33 -13.44 -2.46
C GLU A 30 -1.45 -12.64 -1.15
N ARG A 31 -0.37 -12.63 -0.36
CA ARG A 31 -0.28 -11.85 0.89
C ARG A 31 -0.42 -10.36 0.63
N TYR A 32 0.17 -9.87 -0.46
CA TYR A 32 0.00 -8.48 -0.89
C TYR A 32 -1.46 -8.19 -1.22
N MET A 33 -2.12 -9.02 -2.04
CA MET A 33 -3.54 -8.84 -2.39
C MET A 33 -4.46 -8.88 -1.16
N VAL A 34 -4.22 -9.80 -0.22
CA VAL A 34 -4.97 -9.84 1.05
C VAL A 34 -4.79 -8.57 1.87
N LYS A 35 -3.56 -8.03 1.94
CA LYS A 35 -3.29 -6.76 2.64
C LYS A 35 -3.85 -5.55 1.91
N LEU A 36 -3.94 -5.57 0.59
CA LEU A 36 -4.64 -4.53 -0.17
C LEU A 36 -6.14 -4.50 0.14
N SER A 37 -6.76 -5.67 0.35
CA SER A 37 -8.17 -5.79 0.76
C SER A 37 -8.39 -5.57 2.27
N HIS A 38 -7.35 -5.74 3.09
CA HIS A 38 -7.35 -5.54 4.53
C HIS A 38 -6.14 -4.68 4.93
N PRO A 39 -6.23 -3.36 4.70
CA PRO A 39 -5.08 -2.45 4.80
C PRO A 39 -4.45 -2.36 6.20
N ASP A 40 -5.25 -2.61 7.24
CA ASP A 40 -4.83 -2.72 8.65
C ASP A 40 -3.76 -3.80 8.89
N LYS A 41 -3.68 -4.80 7.99
CA LYS A 41 -2.70 -5.88 8.09
C LYS A 41 -1.32 -5.49 7.62
N PHE A 42 -1.13 -4.32 7.00
CA PHE A 42 0.22 -3.84 6.67
C PHE A 42 1.03 -3.55 7.94
N THR A 43 2.23 -4.11 8.00
CA THR A 43 3.20 -3.76 9.04
C THR A 43 3.87 -2.44 8.71
N MET A 44 4.35 -1.72 9.72
CA MET A 44 5.06 -0.46 9.50
C MET A 44 6.29 -0.63 8.58
N GLY A 45 7.01 -1.74 8.70
CA GLY A 45 8.14 -2.05 7.82
C GLY A 45 7.75 -2.23 6.35
N GLU A 46 6.59 -2.82 6.06
CA GLU A 46 6.06 -2.93 4.70
C GLU A 46 5.59 -1.56 4.18
N ILE A 47 4.96 -0.74 5.03
CA ILE A 47 4.53 0.62 4.67
C ILE A 47 5.75 1.47 4.29
N VAL A 48 6.82 1.46 5.08
CA VAL A 48 8.06 2.21 4.78
C VAL A 48 8.68 1.77 3.45
N ARG A 49 8.70 0.46 3.16
CA ARG A 49 9.20 -0.06 1.87
C ARG A 49 8.31 0.35 0.71
N LEU A 50 7.00 0.31 0.89
CA LEU A 50 6.03 0.73 -0.12
C LEU A 50 6.15 2.23 -0.40
N ALA A 51 6.29 3.04 0.65
CA ALA A 51 6.52 4.48 0.57
C ALA A 51 7.78 4.80 -0.23
N LYS A 52 8.89 4.13 0.09
CA LYS A 52 10.15 4.24 -0.67
C LYS A 52 9.99 3.83 -2.13
N LEU A 53 9.26 2.75 -2.41
CA LEU A 53 9.02 2.27 -3.78
C LEU A 53 8.19 3.26 -4.61
N LEU A 54 7.20 3.88 -3.99
CA LEU A 54 6.27 4.81 -4.64
C LEU A 54 6.73 6.27 -4.58
N ASN A 55 7.88 6.53 -3.95
CA ASN A 55 8.45 7.86 -3.73
C ASN A 55 7.45 8.83 -3.06
N VAL A 56 6.89 8.39 -1.94
CA VAL A 56 5.98 9.17 -1.07
C VAL A 56 6.38 9.01 0.39
N GLU A 57 5.93 9.92 1.25
CA GLU A 57 6.10 9.79 2.70
C GLU A 57 5.23 8.66 3.29
N PRO A 58 5.73 7.84 4.22
CA PRO A 58 4.96 6.75 4.86
C PRO A 58 3.64 7.22 5.49
N GLU A 59 3.62 8.41 6.08
CA GLU A 59 2.45 9.01 6.72
C GLU A 59 1.27 9.17 5.77
N ILE A 60 1.56 9.41 4.48
CA ILE A 60 0.53 9.55 3.45
C ILE A 60 -0.19 8.21 3.22
N ILE A 61 0.57 7.11 3.16
CA ILE A 61 0.00 5.76 3.00
C ILE A 61 -0.80 5.38 4.26
N THR A 62 -0.21 5.61 5.44
CA THR A 62 -0.87 5.36 6.72
C THR A 62 -2.18 6.13 6.86
N LYS A 63 -2.24 7.38 6.40
CA LYS A 63 -3.47 8.19 6.38
C LYS A 63 -4.57 7.56 5.54
N VAL A 64 -4.24 7.01 4.37
CA VAL A 64 -5.21 6.29 3.53
C VAL A 64 -5.70 5.02 4.22
N ILE A 65 -4.79 4.23 4.79
CA ILE A 65 -5.14 3.03 5.58
C ILE A 65 -6.15 3.37 6.67
N TYR A 66 -5.86 4.39 7.49
CA TYR A 66 -6.78 4.81 8.57
C TYR A 66 -8.14 5.28 8.03
N SER A 67 -8.16 6.03 6.93
CA SER A 67 -9.42 6.51 6.34
C SER A 67 -10.31 5.41 5.75
N GLU A 68 -9.78 4.19 5.56
CA GLU A 68 -10.55 3.02 5.12
C GLU A 68 -11.07 2.16 6.29
N MET A 69 -10.66 2.47 7.52
CA MET A 69 -11.09 1.77 8.73
C MET A 69 -12.26 2.45 9.45
N ASP A 70 -12.50 3.73 9.14
CA ASP A 70 -13.69 4.51 9.55
C ASP A 70 -14.89 4.23 8.65
#